data_AF-A0A4Q3WBD0-F1
#
_entry.id   AF-A0A4Q3WBD0-F1
#
_cell.length_a   1.000
_cell.length_b   1.000
_cell.length_c   1.000
_cell.angle_alpha   90.00
_cell.angle_beta   90.00
_cell.angle_gamma   90.00
#
_symmetry.space_group_name_H-M   'P 1'
#
loop_
_entity.id
_entity.type
_entity.pdbx_description
1 polymer ?
#
loop_
_entity_poly.entity_id
_entity_poly.type
_entity_poly.pdbx_seq_one_letter_code
_entity_poly.pdbx_strand_id
1 'polypeptide(L)' 'MTNELDFLSKRVASGKLSRREFLGRAAALGVS' A
#
# COMPACT_ATOMS: atom_id res chain seq x y z
N MET A 1 -15.66 4.73 -2.82
CA MET A 1 -14.80 3.68 -3.42
C MET A 1 -13.41 3.83 -2.80
N THR A 2 -13.13 3.09 -1.71
CA THR A 2 -11.80 3.16 -1.07
C THR A 2 -10.85 2.34 -1.92
N ASN A 3 -9.93 3.01 -2.61
CA ASN A 3 -8.91 2.33 -3.39
C ASN A 3 -7.96 1.65 -2.40
N GLU A 4 -7.76 0.33 -2.48
CA GLU A 4 -6.87 -0.40 -1.54
C GLU A 4 -5.47 0.23 -1.48
N LEU A 5 -5.05 0.87 -2.58
CA LEU A 5 -3.81 1.64 -2.65
C LEU A 5 -3.81 2.87 -1.73
N ASP A 6 -4.93 3.60 -1.62
CA ASP A 6 -5.09 4.71 -0.68
C ASP A 6 -5.03 4.21 0.78
N PHE A 7 -5.64 3.05 1.06
CA PHE A 7 -5.55 2.42 2.37
C PHE A 7 -4.10 2.02 2.73
N LEU A 8 -3.41 1.36 1.80
CA LEU A 8 -2.03 0.94 1.99
C LEU A 8 -1.08 2.16 2.10
N SER A 9 -1.33 3.21 1.32
CA SER A 9 -0.56 4.46 1.34
C SER A 9 -0.68 5.17 2.69
N LYS A 10 -1.89 5.31 3.23
CA LYS A 10 -2.09 5.88 4.58
C LYS A 10 -1.38 5.07 5.66
N ARG A 11 -1.35 3.74 5.54
CA ARG A 11 -0.64 2.89 6.51
C ARG A 11 0.87 2.99 6.42
N VAL A 12 1.43 3.09 5.21
CA VAL A 12 2.88 3.29 5.02
C VAL A 12 3.31 4.67 5.51
N ALA A 13 2.52 5.71 5.22
CA ALA A 13 2.76 7.08 5.69
C ALA A 13 2.68 7.22 7.22
N SER A 14 1.77 6.48 7.85
CA SER A 14 1.65 6.41 9.32
C SER A 14 2.74 5.55 9.98
N GLY A 15 3.67 4.94 9.22
CA GLY A 15 4.70 4.04 9.74
C GLY A 15 4.17 2.67 10.22
N LYS A 16 2.87 2.39 9.99
CA LYS A 16 2.19 1.14 10.37
C LYS A 16 2.38 0.02 9.34
N LEU A 17 3.06 0.30 8.24
CA LEU A 17 3.39 -0.63 7.17
C LEU A 17 4.81 -0.34 6.70
N SER A 18 5.63 -1.38 6.53
CA SER A 18 6.97 -1.21 5.95
C SER A 18 6.87 -0.94 4.46
N ARG A 19 7.80 -0.13 3.92
CA ARG A 19 7.87 0.16 2.47
C ARG A 19 7.92 -1.12 1.61
N ARG A 20 8.58 -2.17 2.08
CA ARG A 20 8.64 -3.47 1.39
C ARG A 20 7.26 -4.15 1.30
N GLU A 21 6.51 -4.14 2.40
CA GLU A 21 5.14 -4.68 2.45
C GLU A 21 4.19 -3.88 1.56
N PHE A 22 4.31 -2.54 1.58
CA PHE A 22 3.53 -1.68 0.71
C PHE A 22 3.77 -2.01 -0.77
N LEU A 23 5.03 -2.07 -1.21
CA LEU A 23 5.39 -2.37 -2.59
C LEU A 23 4.93 -3.77 -3.03
N GLY A 24 5.12 -4.78 -2.18
CA GLY A 24 4.67 -6.14 -2.49
C GLY A 24 3.15 -6.24 -2.65
N ARG A 25 2.39 -5.52 -1.80
CA ARG A 25 0.92 -5.47 -1.89
C ARG A 25 0.44 -4.60 -3.06
N ALA A 26 1.10 -3.47 -3.33
CA ALA A 26 0.78 -2.61 -4.47
C ALA A 26 1.01 -3.33 -5.81
N ALA A 27 2.09 -4.11 -5.92
CA ALA A 27 2.34 -4.97 -7.08
C ALA A 27 1.26 -6.06 -7.24
N ALA A 28 0.79 -6.66 -6.14
CA ALA A 28 -0.30 -7.63 -6.17
C ALA A 28 -1.65 -7.02 -6.59
N LEU A 29 -1.85 -5.72 -6.36
CA LEU A 29 -3.00 -4.96 -6.87
C LEU A 29 -2.90 -4.63 -8.37
N GLY A 30 -1.85 -5.09 -9.06
CA GLY A 30 -1.65 -4.87 -10.50
C GLY A 30 -1.10 -3.50 -10.84
N VAL A 31 -0.51 -2.80 -9.86
CA VAL A 31 0.06 -1.47 -10.04
C VAL A 31 1.53 -1.68 -10.39
N SER A 32 1.83 -1.70 -11.68
CA SER A 32 3.21 -1.66 -12.21
C SER A 32 3.64 -0.22 -12.50
#